data_AF-A0A6I2UWB5-F1
#
_entry.id   AF-A0A6I2UWB5-F1
#
_cell.length_a   1.000
_cell.length_b   1.000
_cell.length_c   1.000
_cell.angle_alpha   90.00
_cell.angle_beta   90.00
_cell.angle_gamma   90.00
#
_symmetry.space_group_name_H-M   'P 1'
#
loop_
_entity.id
_entity.type
_entity.pdbx_description
1 polymer ?
#
loop_
_entity_poly.entity_id
_entity_poly.type
_entity_poly.pdbx_seq_one_letter_code
_entity_poly.pdbx_strand_id
1 'polypeptide(L)'
;MTLDTLKNANRVIGIKQVAKAVRRGAVREVFIADDAEERIVEPLRELCREQNVPTGRAETMEQLGKACGIEVSAAAAAVLI
;
A
#
# COMPACT_ATOMS: atom_id res chain seq x y z
N MET A 1 5.55 16.89 -0.97
CA MET A 1 5.15 16.30 -2.26
C MET A 1 3.71 15.85 -2.11
N THR A 2 2.82 16.39 -2.94
CA THR A 2 1.36 16.31 -2.76
C THR A 2 0.77 15.01 -3.33
N LEU A 3 -0.33 14.59 -2.73
CA LEU A 3 -1.13 13.38 -3.01
C LEU A 3 -1.65 13.30 -4.46
N ASP A 4 -1.52 14.37 -5.25
CA ASP A 4 -1.88 14.42 -6.67
C ASP A 4 -1.15 13.38 -7.53
N THR A 5 0.05 12.94 -7.12
CA THR A 5 0.81 11.91 -7.84
C THR A 5 0.09 10.57 -7.89
N LEU A 6 -0.80 10.29 -6.94
CA LEU A 6 -1.57 9.04 -6.92
C LEU A 6 -2.56 9.00 -8.09
N LYS A 7 -3.26 10.09 -8.44
CA LYS A 7 -4.36 10.09 -9.43
C LYS A 7 -3.98 9.61 -10.83
N ASN A 8 -2.71 9.73 -11.23
CA ASN A 8 -2.20 9.30 -12.54
C ASN A 8 -1.13 8.20 -12.47
N ALA A 9 -0.78 7.72 -11.27
CA ALA A 9 0.21 6.67 -11.10
C ALA A 9 -0.43 5.29 -11.08
N ASN A 10 0.25 4.31 -11.68
CA ASN A 10 -0.07 2.90 -11.52
C ASN A 10 0.04 2.55 -10.04
N ARG A 11 -1.07 2.17 -9.42
CA ARG A 11 -1.15 1.84 -7.99
C ARG A 11 -1.99 0.58 -7.85
N VAL A 12 -1.62 -0.23 -6.87
CA VAL A 12 -2.30 -1.48 -6.57
C VAL A 12 -2.85 -1.41 -5.15
N ILE A 13 -4.11 -1.79 -4.99
CA ILE A 13 -4.82 -1.68 -3.73
C ILE A 13 -5.26 -3.08 -3.31
N GLY A 14 -5.13 -3.37 -2.01
CA GLY A 14 -5.48 -4.65 -1.41
C GLY A 14 -4.25 -5.53 -1.17
N ILE A 15 -4.19 -6.13 0.01
CA ILE A 15 -3.00 -6.82 0.52
C ILE A 15 -2.49 -7.90 -0.45
N LYS A 16 -3.37 -8.70 -1.05
CA LYS A 16 -2.97 -9.76 -2.01
C LYS A 16 -2.33 -9.18 -3.28
N GLN A 17 -2.88 -8.09 -3.82
CA GLN A 17 -2.34 -7.45 -5.01
C GLN A 17 -1.03 -6.75 -4.69
N VAL A 18 -0.97 -6.06 -3.56
CA VAL A 18 0.24 -5.40 -3.06
C VAL A 18 1.35 -6.44 -2.87
N ALA A 19 1.09 -7.54 -2.18
CA ALA A 19 2.07 -8.62 -2.00
C ALA A 19 2.59 -9.16 -3.34
N LYS A 20 1.71 -9.32 -4.33
CA LYS A 20 2.10 -9.78 -5.67
C LYS A 20 2.94 -8.75 -6.41
N ALA A 21 2.60 -7.48 -6.33
CA ALA A 21 3.35 -6.39 -6.96
C ALA A 21 4.71 -6.20 -6.30
N VAL A 22 4.76 -6.25 -4.97
CA VAL A 22 5.99 -6.20 -4.18
C VAL A 22 6.88 -7.34 -4.64
N ARG A 23 6.42 -8.60 -4.67
CA ARG A 23 7.17 -9.77 -5.20
C ARG A 23 7.73 -9.61 -6.61
N ARG A 24 7.13 -8.76 -7.44
CA ARG A 24 7.59 -8.48 -8.80
C ARG A 24 8.67 -7.41 -8.85
N GLY A 25 9.01 -6.78 -7.72
CA GLY A 25 9.91 -5.62 -7.68
C GLY A 25 9.34 -4.42 -8.43
N ALA A 26 8.03 -4.38 -8.69
CA ALA A 26 7.36 -3.33 -9.45
C ALA A 26 6.71 -2.30 -8.52
N VAL A 27 7.19 -2.19 -7.26
CA VAL A 27 6.61 -1.33 -6.23
C VAL A 27 7.64 -0.31 -5.79
N ARG A 28 7.22 0.94 -5.79
CA ARG A 28 7.98 2.09 -5.32
C ARG A 28 7.81 2.30 -3.82
N GLU A 29 6.58 2.21 -3.32
CA GLU A 29 6.24 2.45 -1.91
C GLU A 29 4.96 1.72 -1.53
N VAL A 30 4.88 1.24 -0.29
CA VAL A 30 3.71 0.54 0.25
C VAL A 30 3.17 1.32 1.44
N PHE A 31 1.86 1.45 1.54
CA PHE A 31 1.18 2.07 2.65
C PHE A 31 0.22 1.08 3.28
N ILE A 32 0.20 1.06 4.61
CA ILE A 32 -0.56 0.11 5.43
C ILE A 32 -1.38 0.93 6.43
N ALA A 33 -2.66 0.61 6.55
CA ALA A 33 -3.50 1.24 7.55
C ALA A 33 -3.34 0.56 8.93
N ASP A 34 -3.32 1.33 10.02
CA ASP A 34 -3.18 0.80 11.39
C ASP A 34 -4.45 0.09 11.89
N ASP A 35 -5.62 0.40 11.33
CA ASP A 35 -6.88 -0.35 11.56
C ASP A 35 -6.97 -1.65 10.74
N ALA A 36 -5.98 -1.94 9.89
CA ALA A 36 -5.91 -3.19 9.15
C ALA A 36 -5.47 -4.35 10.05
N GLU A 37 -6.04 -5.53 9.80
CA GLU A 37 -5.82 -6.71 10.62
C GLU A 37 -4.34 -7.16 10.59
N GLU A 38 -3.67 -7.14 11.75
CA GLU A 38 -2.23 -7.38 11.87
C GLU A 38 -1.79 -8.73 11.29
N ARG A 39 -2.61 -9.78 11.43
CA ARG A 39 -2.37 -11.11 10.84
C ARG A 39 -2.20 -11.09 9.32
N ILE A 40 -2.83 -10.14 8.64
CA ILE A 40 -2.73 -10.00 7.18
C ILE A 40 -1.61 -9.00 6.82
N VAL A 41 -1.36 -8.02 7.67
CA VAL A 41 -0.36 -6.97 7.49
C VAL A 41 1.07 -7.45 7.78
N GLU A 42 1.28 -8.28 8.81
CA GLU A 42 2.56 -8.90 9.17
C GLU A 42 3.30 -9.51 7.97
N PRO A 43 2.71 -10.47 7.23
CA PRO A 43 3.40 -11.08 6.11
C PRO A 43 3.66 -10.08 4.97
N LEU A 44 2.86 -9.02 4.87
CA LEU A 44 3.12 -7.95 3.91
C LEU A 44 4.31 -7.08 4.35
N ARG A 45 4.42 -6.74 5.63
CA ARG A 45 5.54 -5.98 6.18
C ARG A 45 6.84 -6.74 6.05
N GLU A 46 6.84 -8.04 6.35
CA GLU A 46 8.01 -8.90 6.13
C GLU A 46 8.43 -8.88 4.68
N LEU A 47 7.49 -9.11 3.75
CA LEU A 47 7.77 -9.10 2.32
C LEU A 47 8.34 -7.76 1.83
N CYS A 48 7.82 -6.64 2.34
CA CYS A 48 8.36 -5.32 2.02
C CYS A 48 9.78 -5.15 2.57
N ARG A 49 10.04 -5.64 3.78
CA ARG A 49 11.36 -5.62 4.41
C ARG A 49 12.37 -6.48 3.63
N GLU A 50 11.98 -7.68 3.21
CA GLU A 50 12.82 -8.56 2.38
C GLU A 50 13.22 -7.88 1.07
N GLN A 51 12.29 -7.18 0.43
CA GLN A 51 12.56 -6.49 -0.83
C GLN A 51 13.01 -5.04 -0.69
N ASN A 52 13.32 -4.60 0.53
CA ASN A 52 13.77 -3.25 0.82
C ASN A 52 12.82 -2.17 0.26
N VAL A 53 11.52 -2.44 0.29
CA VAL A 53 10.48 -1.51 -0.16
C VAL A 53 10.08 -0.60 1.01
N PRO A 54 10.06 0.72 0.82
CA PRO A 54 9.63 1.65 1.86
C PRO A 54 8.15 1.41 2.22
N THR A 55 7.87 1.38 3.53
CA THR A 55 6.53 1.18 4.07
C THR A 55 6.09 2.41 4.87
N GLY A 56 4.97 3.02 4.47
CA GLY A 56 4.27 4.07 5.20
C GLY A 56 3.12 3.53 6.04
N ARG A 57 2.75 4.24 7.10
CA ARG A 57 1.56 3.97 7.91
C ARG A 57 0.46 4.99 7.62
N ALA A 58 -0.79 4.55 7.66
CA ALA A 58 -1.97 5.40 7.58
C ALA A 58 -2.88 5.14 8.79
N GLU A 59 -3.58 6.16 9.28
CA GLU A 59 -4.39 6.02 10.50
C GLU A 59 -5.61 5.12 10.28
N THR A 60 -6.25 5.18 9.11
CA THR A 60 -7.43 4.38 8.78
C THR A 60 -7.46 3.89 7.34
N MET A 61 -8.15 2.77 7.09
CA MET A 61 -8.36 2.20 5.75
C MET A 61 -9.03 3.20 4.80
N GLU A 62 -9.93 4.03 5.33
CA GLU A 62 -10.68 5.01 4.54
C GLU A 62 -9.81 6.21 4.15
N GLN A 63 -9.00 6.73 5.08
CA GLN A 63 -8.01 7.76 4.76
C GLN A 63 -7.01 7.24 3.72
N LEU A 64 -6.55 6.00 3.85
CA LEU A 64 -5.65 5.37 2.89
C LEU A 64 -6.27 5.36 1.49
N GLY A 65 -7.53 4.93 1.37
CA GLY A 65 -8.26 4.93 0.11
C GLY A 65 -8.39 6.33 -0.49
N LYS A 66 -8.84 7.31 0.30
CA LYS A 66 -8.96 8.71 -0.14
C LYS A 66 -7.61 9.30 -0.57
N ALA A 67 -6.54 9.02 0.18
CA ALA A 67 -5.19 9.45 -0.15
C ALA A 67 -4.74 8.84 -1.48
N CYS A 68 -5.02 7.55 -1.68
CA CYS A 68 -4.84 6.86 -2.94
C CYS A 68 -5.88 7.26 -4.01
N GLY A 69 -6.73 8.27 -3.81
CA GLY A 69 -7.69 8.74 -4.81
C GLY A 69 -8.69 7.66 -5.27
N ILE A 70 -9.09 6.77 -4.36
CA ILE A 70 -10.15 5.78 -4.56
C ILE A 70 -11.28 6.01 -3.55
N GLU A 71 -12.52 5.70 -3.94
CA GLU A 71 -13.71 5.82 -3.09
C GLU A 71 -13.90 4.61 -2.13
N VAL A 72 -12.96 3.67 -2.09
CA VAL A 72 -13.06 2.44 -1.28
C VAL A 72 -11.99 2.38 -0.20
N SER A 73 -12.36 1.86 0.97
CA SER A 73 -11.44 1.62 2.09
C SER A 73 -10.41 0.53 1.76
N ALA A 74 -9.14 0.78 2.06
CA ALA A 74 -8.05 -0.12 1.73
C ALA A 74 -7.15 -0.42 2.95
N ALA A 75 -6.94 -1.70 3.25
CA ALA A 75 -6.02 -2.14 4.31
C ALA A 75 -4.54 -1.88 3.95
N ALA A 76 -4.21 -2.06 2.68
CA ALA A 76 -2.90 -1.76 2.16
C ALA A 76 -3.01 -1.27 0.72
N ALA A 77 -2.13 -0.35 0.35
CA ALA A 77 -1.99 0.19 -0.97
C ALA A 77 -0.50 0.24 -1.34
N ALA A 78 -0.19 0.12 -2.61
CA ALA A 78 1.17 0.23 -3.11
C ALA A 78 1.21 1.07 -4.37
N VAL A 79 2.23 1.91 -4.46
CA VAL A 79 2.53 2.71 -5.64
C VAL A 79 3.48 1.88 -6.50
N LEU A 80 3.10 1.65 -7.76
CA LEU A 80 3.96 0.96 -8.73
C LEU A 80 4.95 1.95 -9.34
N ILE A 81 6.07 1.44 -9.84
CA ILE A 81 7.10 2.20 -10.56
C ILE A 81 6.72 2.35 -12.04
#